data_AF-A0A7V8YKU5-F1
#
_entry.id   AF-A0A7V8YKU5-F1
#
_cell.length_a   1.000
_cell.length_b   1.000
_cell.length_c   1.000
_cell.angle_alpha   90.00
_cell.angle_beta   90.00
_cell.angle_gamma   90.00
#
_symmetry.space_group_name_H-M   'P 1'
#
loop_
_entity.id
_entity.type
_entity.pdbx_description
1 polymer ?
#
loop_
_entity_poly.entity_id
_entity_poly.type
_entity_poly.pdbx_seq_one_letter_code
_entity_poly.pdbx_strand_id
1 'polypeptide(L)'
;MTKIAVPESGSRSLSDAVSPLVGAAASPAIGAGVGSDTETGCPGRRPWPAPTGARRDLAGAPFLAAAWGETPSRPPVWFMRQAGRSLPEYRTLRRDTTMLAACATPELVCEITLQPIRRHRVDAAILFSDIVVPLHAAGIGVDIVPGTGPVVADPVRTAGDVERLPVLQPEQITPVTDAITLLLAELGDTPLIGFAGAPFTL
;
A
#
# COMPACT_ATOMS: atom_id res chain seq x y z
N MET A 1 -34.84 -27.55 4.23
CA MET A 1 -35.98 -26.67 4.51
C MET A 1 -35.98 -26.34 6.00
N THR A 2 -35.46 -25.18 6.39
CA THR A 2 -35.97 -24.32 7.48
C THR A 2 -35.38 -22.93 7.22
N LYS A 3 -36.24 -21.97 6.89
CA LYS A 3 -35.92 -20.60 6.46
C LYS A 3 -36.01 -19.73 7.72
N ILE A 4 -34.90 -19.15 8.17
CA ILE A 4 -34.89 -18.18 9.27
C ILE A 4 -34.99 -16.79 8.65
N ALA A 5 -36.02 -16.05 9.05
CA ALA A 5 -36.35 -14.71 8.57
C ALA A 5 -35.44 -13.66 9.25
N VAL A 6 -34.93 -12.72 8.44
CA VAL A 6 -34.23 -11.51 8.88
C VAL A 6 -35.25 -10.36 8.87
N PRO A 7 -35.36 -9.52 9.92
CA PRO A 7 -36.20 -8.34 9.85
C PRO A 7 -35.48 -7.21 9.10
N GLU A 8 -36.21 -6.59 8.16
CA GLU A 8 -35.80 -5.39 7.45
C GLU A 8 -35.67 -4.19 8.40
N SER A 9 -34.55 -3.46 8.33
CA SER A 9 -34.45 -2.13 8.91
C SER A 9 -33.90 -1.12 7.90
N GLY A 10 -34.79 -0.23 7.46
CA GLY A 10 -34.58 1.19 7.18
C GLY A 10 -33.30 1.61 6.46
N SER A 11 -33.44 1.89 5.17
CA SER A 11 -32.54 2.76 4.41
C SER A 11 -32.41 4.13 5.08
N ARG A 12 -31.20 4.48 5.53
CA ARG A 12 -30.82 5.88 5.77
C ARG A 12 -29.76 6.28 4.75
N SER A 13 -30.11 7.30 3.98
CA SER A 13 -29.26 7.95 2.98
C SER A 13 -28.02 8.54 3.65
N LEU A 14 -26.84 8.28 3.06
CA LEU A 14 -25.51 8.72 3.50
C LEU A 14 -25.18 10.16 3.05
N SER A 15 -26.17 11.04 2.94
CA SER A 15 -26.02 12.39 2.36
C SER A 15 -26.05 13.56 3.33
N ASP A 16 -26.30 13.37 4.63
CA ASP A 16 -26.47 14.48 5.57
C ASP A 16 -25.58 14.35 6.82
N ALA A 17 -24.30 14.73 6.71
CA ALA A 17 -23.50 15.26 7.82
C ALA A 17 -22.11 15.73 7.34
N VAL A 18 -22.05 16.89 6.69
CA VAL A 18 -20.78 17.63 6.49
C VAL A 18 -21.02 19.11 6.73
N SER A 19 -20.42 19.65 7.79
CA SER A 19 -19.97 21.05 7.88
C SER A 19 -18.94 21.24 9.00
N PRO A 20 -18.03 22.22 8.88
CA PRO A 20 -16.67 22.14 9.43
C PRO A 20 -16.48 23.00 10.69
N LEU A 21 -15.58 22.58 11.58
CA LEU A 21 -15.03 23.46 12.61
C LEU A 21 -13.55 23.71 12.34
N VAL A 22 -13.26 24.93 11.87
CA VAL A 22 -11.91 25.50 11.75
C VAL A 22 -11.48 26.00 13.13
N GLY A 23 -10.35 25.51 13.62
CA GLY A 23 -9.69 26.01 14.83
C GLY A 23 -8.18 26.05 14.59
N ALA A 24 -7.65 27.23 14.29
CA ALA A 24 -6.23 27.48 14.13
C ALA A 24 -5.54 27.49 15.49
N ALA A 25 -4.43 26.75 15.64
CA ALA A 25 -3.50 26.91 16.74
C ALA A 25 -2.06 26.83 16.20
N ALA A 26 -1.26 27.82 16.59
CA ALA A 26 0.08 28.10 16.10
C ALA A 26 1.14 27.16 16.70
N SER A 27 2.10 26.72 15.87
CA SER A 27 3.33 26.04 16.30
C SER A 27 4.40 27.04 16.77
N PRO A 28 5.20 26.74 17.81
CA PRO A 28 6.42 27.48 18.07
C PRO A 28 7.60 26.88 17.28
N ALA A 29 8.45 27.79 16.79
CA ALA A 29 9.71 27.49 16.12
C ALA A 29 10.78 27.03 17.12
N ILE A 30 11.58 26.03 16.74
CA ILE A 30 12.86 25.72 17.40
C ILE A 30 13.93 25.66 16.30
N GLY A 31 14.99 26.44 16.48
CA GLY A 31 15.98 26.78 15.47
C GLY A 31 17.13 25.80 15.28
N ALA A 32 17.59 25.78 14.03
CA ALA A 32 18.96 25.79 13.52
C ALA A 32 20.05 24.86 14.10
N GLY A 33 20.55 24.01 13.21
CA GLY A 33 21.88 23.39 13.27
C GLY A 33 22.17 22.63 11.98
N VAL A 34 22.41 23.33 10.87
CA VAL A 34 22.83 22.72 9.59
C VAL A 34 24.35 22.61 9.57
N GLY A 35 24.85 21.39 9.80
CA GLY A 35 26.20 21.00 9.39
C GLY A 35 26.21 20.75 7.88
N SER A 36 27.18 21.33 7.19
CA SER A 36 27.36 21.23 5.75
C SER A 36 28.11 19.93 5.40
N ASP A 37 27.36 18.87 5.09
CA ASP A 37 27.92 17.70 4.43
C ASP A 37 27.84 17.90 2.91
N THR A 38 28.99 18.15 2.29
CA THR A 38 29.13 18.12 0.84
C THR A 38 28.99 16.68 0.34
N GLU A 39 27.76 16.29 -0.06
CA GLU A 39 27.49 15.04 -0.76
C GLU A 39 28.03 15.11 -2.21
N THR A 40 29.11 14.37 -2.48
CA THR A 40 29.45 13.95 -3.84
C THR A 40 28.47 12.84 -4.26
N GLY A 41 27.25 13.21 -4.65
CA GLY A 41 26.19 12.29 -5.04
C GLY A 41 26.39 11.67 -6.43
N CYS A 42 25.90 10.43 -6.62
CA CYS A 42 25.85 9.78 -7.93
C CYS A 42 25.04 10.63 -8.94
N PRO A 43 25.52 10.81 -10.18
CA PRO A 43 24.77 11.54 -11.20
C PRO A 43 23.46 10.80 -11.50
N GLY A 44 22.31 11.45 -11.27
CA GLY A 44 20.98 10.94 -11.60
C GLY A 44 20.00 10.78 -10.43
N ARG A 45 20.42 10.95 -9.18
CA ARG A 45 19.50 10.93 -8.04
C ARG A 45 18.70 12.25 -8.01
N ARG A 46 17.54 12.29 -8.66
CA ARG A 46 16.57 13.37 -8.41
C ARG A 46 16.14 13.27 -6.93
N PRO A 47 16.20 14.36 -6.16
CA PRO A 47 15.67 14.35 -4.80
C PRO A 47 14.20 13.95 -4.85
N TRP A 48 13.81 13.01 -3.99
CA TRP A 48 12.41 12.63 -3.87
C TRP A 48 11.61 13.87 -3.45
N PRO A 49 10.52 14.22 -4.13
CA PRO A 49 9.72 15.39 -3.75
C PRO A 49 9.25 15.22 -2.30
N ALA A 50 9.34 16.30 -1.52
CA ALA A 50 8.85 16.29 -0.15
C ALA A 50 7.37 15.90 -0.14
N PRO A 51 6.93 15.00 0.76
CA PRO A 51 5.55 14.55 0.80
C PRO A 51 4.61 15.74 0.96
N THR A 52 3.62 15.83 0.08
CA THR A 52 2.75 17.01 -0.10
C THR A 52 1.50 16.97 0.78
N GLY A 53 1.38 15.98 1.69
CA GLY A 53 0.24 15.80 2.58
C GLY A 53 0.64 15.75 4.06
N ALA A 54 -0.32 16.05 4.94
CA ALA A 54 -0.15 15.88 6.37
C ALA A 54 0.16 14.40 6.66
N ARG A 55 1.35 14.11 7.19
CA ARG A 55 1.65 12.77 7.70
C ARG A 55 0.68 12.47 8.83
N ARG A 56 0.12 11.26 8.85
CA ARG A 56 -0.66 10.78 10.01
C ARG A 56 0.24 10.80 11.24
N ASP A 57 -0.25 11.36 12.34
CA ASP A 57 0.41 11.27 13.62
C ASP A 57 0.20 9.85 14.18
N LEU A 58 1.27 9.07 14.20
CA LEU A 58 1.27 7.67 14.61
C LEU A 58 2.29 7.44 15.73
N ALA A 59 2.60 8.47 16.52
CA ALA A 59 3.61 8.40 17.59
C ALA A 59 3.33 7.27 18.61
N GLY A 60 2.07 6.88 18.79
CA GLY A 60 1.67 5.77 19.66
C GLY A 60 1.72 4.37 19.04
N ALA A 61 2.02 4.23 17.75
CA ALA A 61 1.92 2.96 17.03
C ALA A 61 3.08 2.01 17.43
N PRO A 62 2.80 0.84 18.04
CA PRO A 62 3.84 -0.07 18.52
C PRO A 62 4.81 -0.54 17.43
N PHE A 63 4.31 -0.74 16.20
CA PHE A 63 5.12 -1.14 15.05
C PHE A 63 6.17 -0.08 14.68
N LEU A 64 5.79 1.20 14.65
CA LEU A 64 6.72 2.27 14.28
C LEU A 64 7.77 2.48 15.37
N ALA A 65 7.36 2.49 16.64
CA ALA A 65 8.31 2.57 17.77
C ALA A 65 9.38 1.47 17.68
N ALA A 66 8.96 0.21 17.49
CA ALA A 66 9.89 -0.90 17.32
C ALA A 66 10.78 -0.76 16.08
N ALA A 67 10.24 -0.28 14.94
CA ALA A 67 11.00 -0.07 13.72
C ALA A 67 12.06 1.04 13.84
N TRP A 68 11.80 2.05 14.70
CA TRP A 68 12.74 3.12 15.01
C TRP A 68 13.72 2.78 16.14
N GLY A 69 13.65 1.56 16.71
CA GLY A 69 14.50 1.14 17.82
C GLY A 69 14.08 1.69 19.18
N GLU A 70 12.88 2.25 19.28
CA GLU A 70 12.28 2.69 20.54
C GLU A 70 11.62 1.52 21.29
N THR A 71 11.23 1.74 22.55
CA THR A 71 10.51 0.71 23.33
C THR A 71 9.01 0.78 23.00
N PRO A 72 8.42 -0.22 22.32
CA PRO A 72 7.00 -0.22 22.02
C PRO A 72 6.17 -0.53 23.27
N SER A 73 4.93 -0.05 23.32
CA SER A 73 4.00 -0.31 24.43
C SER A 73 3.62 -1.79 24.60
N ARG A 74 3.76 -2.57 23.53
CA ARG A 74 3.67 -4.03 23.49
C ARG A 74 4.45 -4.57 22.28
N PRO A 75 4.84 -5.86 22.24
CA PRO A 75 5.45 -6.45 21.05
C PRO A 75 4.51 -6.35 19.84
N PRO A 76 4.88 -5.64 18.76
CA PRO A 76 4.03 -5.52 17.57
C PRO A 76 4.09 -6.78 16.71
N VAL A 77 2.97 -7.14 16.08
CA VAL A 77 2.89 -8.27 15.15
C VAL A 77 2.17 -7.88 13.87
N TRP A 78 2.71 -8.34 12.75
CA TRP A 78 2.05 -8.39 11.43
C TRP A 78 2.60 -9.62 10.70
N PHE A 79 1.91 -10.08 9.65
CA PHE A 79 2.34 -11.27 8.91
C PHE A 79 2.56 -10.98 7.44
N MET A 80 3.66 -11.50 6.89
CA MET A 80 3.82 -11.56 5.44
C MET A 80 2.65 -12.35 4.85
N ARG A 81 2.04 -11.79 3.78
CA ARG A 81 0.84 -12.36 3.14
C ARG A 81 -0.39 -12.45 4.07
N GLN A 82 -0.53 -11.55 5.05
CA GLN A 82 -1.71 -11.47 5.93
C GLN A 82 -3.03 -11.27 5.15
N ALA A 83 -2.99 -10.53 4.05
CA ALA A 83 -4.09 -10.40 3.10
C ALA A 83 -3.92 -11.43 1.99
N GLY A 84 -4.66 -12.53 2.04
CA GLY A 84 -4.48 -13.59 1.05
C GLY A 84 -5.34 -14.81 1.26
N ARG A 85 -4.94 -15.89 0.56
CA ARG A 85 -5.70 -17.15 0.47
C ARG A 85 -5.92 -17.85 1.81
N SER A 86 -5.36 -17.43 2.94
CA SER A 86 -5.77 -17.95 4.25
C SER A 86 -7.20 -17.52 4.63
N LEU A 87 -7.64 -16.35 4.18
CA LEU A 87 -8.92 -15.73 4.54
C LEU A 87 -10.06 -16.17 3.60
N PRO A 88 -11.22 -16.61 4.12
CA PRO A 88 -12.38 -16.96 3.28
C PRO A 88 -12.99 -15.74 2.56
N GLU A 89 -13.00 -14.57 3.19
CA GLU A 89 -13.42 -13.29 2.61
C GLU A 89 -12.56 -12.90 1.41
N TYR A 90 -11.23 -13.06 1.50
CA TYR A 90 -10.32 -12.86 0.36
C TYR A 90 -10.67 -13.78 -0.80
N ARG A 91 -10.83 -15.09 -0.53
CA ARG A 91 -11.16 -16.09 -1.57
C ARG A 91 -12.47 -15.75 -2.28
N THR A 92 -13.46 -15.25 -1.52
CA THR A 92 -14.76 -14.87 -2.07
C THR A 92 -14.64 -13.65 -2.96
N LEU A 93 -13.93 -12.61 -2.50
CA LEU A 93 -13.74 -11.36 -3.23
C LEU A 93 -12.89 -11.54 -4.50
N ARG A 94 -11.91 -12.44 -4.48
CA ARG A 94 -10.95 -12.68 -5.58
C ARG A 94 -11.38 -13.76 -6.56
N ARG A 95 -12.60 -14.31 -6.44
CA ARG A 95 -13.06 -15.46 -7.23
C ARG A 95 -12.98 -15.20 -8.73
N ASP A 96 -13.41 -14.01 -9.17
CA ASP A 96 -13.61 -13.67 -10.58
C ASP A 96 -12.61 -12.59 -11.06
N THR A 97 -11.48 -12.43 -10.37
CA THR A 97 -10.51 -11.37 -10.67
C THR A 97 -9.08 -11.93 -10.65
N THR A 98 -8.24 -11.57 -11.62
CA THR A 98 -6.81 -11.96 -11.65
C THR A 98 -5.96 -11.07 -10.74
N MET A 99 -4.79 -11.53 -10.29
CA MET A 99 -4.00 -10.81 -9.28
C MET A 99 -3.71 -9.37 -9.73
N LEU A 100 -3.19 -9.22 -10.95
CA LEU A 100 -2.86 -7.93 -11.54
C LEU A 100 -4.10 -7.04 -11.72
N ALA A 101 -5.25 -7.60 -12.11
CA ALA A 101 -6.49 -6.83 -12.22
C ALA A 101 -6.98 -6.29 -10.86
N ALA A 102 -6.84 -7.05 -9.78
CA ALA A 102 -7.16 -6.51 -8.45
C ALA A 102 -6.15 -5.45 -7.99
N CYS A 103 -4.86 -5.63 -8.26
CA CYS A 103 -3.85 -4.61 -7.97
C CYS A 103 -4.08 -3.31 -8.75
N ALA A 104 -4.74 -3.37 -9.91
CA ALA A 104 -5.13 -2.21 -10.71
C ALA A 104 -6.45 -1.55 -10.27
N THR A 105 -7.16 -2.11 -9.28
CA THR A 105 -8.45 -1.59 -8.79
C THR A 105 -8.29 -1.08 -7.35
N PRO A 106 -8.21 0.25 -7.13
CA PRO A 106 -7.90 0.83 -5.81
C PRO A 106 -8.82 0.36 -4.67
N GLU A 107 -10.12 0.23 -4.94
CA GLU A 107 -11.13 -0.19 -3.96
C GLU A 107 -10.93 -1.65 -3.54
N LEU A 108 -10.55 -2.52 -4.49
CA LEU A 108 -10.23 -3.92 -4.18
C LEU A 108 -8.94 -4.02 -3.37
N VAL A 109 -7.91 -3.25 -3.71
CA VAL A 109 -6.67 -3.19 -2.92
C VAL A 109 -6.97 -2.74 -1.49
N CYS A 110 -7.78 -1.68 -1.34
CA CYS A 110 -8.17 -1.15 -0.04
C CYS A 110 -8.90 -2.22 0.79
N GLU A 111 -9.98 -2.79 0.23
CA GLU A 111 -10.78 -3.80 0.94
C GLU A 111 -9.95 -5.02 1.33
N ILE A 112 -9.16 -5.57 0.41
CA ILE A 112 -8.32 -6.75 0.67
C ILE A 112 -7.29 -6.47 1.77
N THR A 113 -6.65 -5.30 1.75
CA THR A 113 -5.65 -4.90 2.74
C THR A 113 -6.26 -4.77 4.14
N LEU A 114 -7.51 -4.31 4.25
CA LEU A 114 -8.21 -4.09 5.51
C LEU A 114 -8.76 -5.38 6.15
N GLN A 115 -9.00 -6.45 5.39
CA GLN A 115 -9.49 -7.74 5.91
C GLN A 115 -8.70 -8.27 7.13
N PRO A 116 -7.36 -8.43 7.07
CA PRO A 116 -6.58 -8.89 8.23
C PRO A 116 -6.56 -7.88 9.38
N ILE A 117 -6.68 -6.57 9.11
CA ILE A 117 -6.77 -5.55 10.18
C ILE A 117 -8.04 -5.75 10.98
N ARG A 118 -9.18 -5.91 10.30
CA ARG A 118 -10.48 -6.14 10.93
C ARG A 118 -10.54 -7.48 11.66
N ARG A 119 -9.95 -8.54 11.08
CA ARG A 119 -10.03 -9.91 11.63
C ARG A 119 -9.05 -10.18 12.76
N HIS A 120 -7.80 -9.73 12.62
CA HIS A 120 -6.69 -10.12 13.49
C HIS A 120 -6.15 -8.98 14.34
N ARG A 121 -6.51 -7.73 14.04
CA ARG A 121 -6.05 -6.54 14.78
C ARG A 121 -4.53 -6.47 14.90
N VAL A 122 -3.85 -6.80 13.80
CA VAL A 122 -2.38 -6.71 13.67
C VAL A 122 -1.91 -5.25 13.74
N ASP A 123 -0.65 -5.05 14.08
CA ASP A 123 -0.03 -3.75 14.36
C ASP A 123 0.39 -2.96 13.12
N ALA A 124 0.29 -3.55 11.95
CA ALA A 124 0.57 -2.89 10.69
C ALA A 124 -0.25 -3.51 9.55
N ALA A 125 -0.71 -2.67 8.64
CA ALA A 125 -1.18 -3.08 7.34
C ALA A 125 0.00 -3.17 6.39
N ILE A 126 0.03 -4.20 5.55
CA ILE A 126 0.90 -4.24 4.38
C ILE A 126 0.03 -4.12 3.15
N LEU A 127 0.39 -3.21 2.25
CA LEU A 127 -0.32 -2.96 1.00
C LEU A 127 -0.57 -4.29 0.27
N PHE A 128 -1.81 -4.54 -0.14
CA PHE A 128 -2.07 -5.61 -1.08
C PHE A 128 -1.60 -5.19 -2.48
N SER A 129 -0.50 -5.78 -2.93
CA SER A 129 0.07 -5.58 -4.27
C SER A 129 0.90 -6.81 -4.65
N ASP A 130 1.57 -6.77 -5.79
CA ASP A 130 2.59 -7.75 -6.19
C ASP A 130 3.86 -7.03 -6.63
N ILE A 131 5.03 -7.66 -6.42
CA ILE A 131 6.33 -7.09 -6.80
C ILE A 131 6.46 -6.89 -8.31
N VAL A 132 5.70 -7.62 -9.13
CA VAL A 132 5.73 -7.48 -10.59
C VAL A 132 4.82 -6.37 -11.13
N VAL A 133 4.01 -5.72 -10.29
CA VAL A 133 3.11 -4.64 -10.73
C VAL A 133 3.86 -3.51 -11.46
N PRO A 134 5.00 -3.00 -10.98
CA PRO A 134 5.79 -2.00 -11.71
C PRO A 134 6.29 -2.51 -13.08
N LEU A 135 6.69 -3.79 -13.18
CA LEU A 135 7.16 -4.38 -14.44
C LEU A 135 6.01 -4.52 -15.45
N HIS A 136 4.86 -4.99 -14.98
CA HIS A 136 3.64 -5.08 -15.78
C HIS A 136 3.21 -3.69 -16.28
N ALA A 137 3.16 -2.71 -15.37
CA ALA A 137 2.79 -1.33 -15.68
C ALA A 137 3.74 -0.69 -16.70
N ALA A 138 5.05 -0.97 -16.60
CA ALA A 138 6.05 -0.49 -17.56
C ALA A 138 5.93 -1.15 -18.95
N GLY A 139 5.23 -2.28 -19.08
CA GLY A 139 5.04 -2.98 -20.36
C GLY A 139 6.04 -4.10 -20.64
N ILE A 140 6.69 -4.66 -19.61
CA ILE A 140 7.68 -5.77 -19.76
C ILE A 140 7.02 -7.13 -20.11
N GLY A 141 5.69 -7.16 -20.25
CA GLY A 141 4.98 -8.39 -20.64
C GLY A 141 5.00 -9.47 -19.55
N VAL A 142 4.90 -9.06 -18.28
CA VAL A 142 4.80 -9.97 -17.14
C VAL A 142 3.34 -10.24 -16.80
N ASP A 143 2.98 -11.51 -16.62
CA ASP A 143 1.67 -11.95 -16.14
C ASP A 143 1.81 -12.94 -14.98
N ILE A 144 0.78 -13.08 -14.14
CA ILE A 144 0.76 -14.02 -13.01
C ILE A 144 -0.17 -15.18 -13.35
N VAL A 145 0.42 -16.32 -13.73
CA VAL A 145 -0.31 -17.52 -14.10
C VAL A 145 -0.66 -18.36 -12.85
N PRO A 146 -1.94 -18.74 -12.65
CA PRO A 146 -2.35 -19.57 -11.52
C PRO A 146 -1.58 -20.88 -11.45
N GLY A 147 -0.92 -21.14 -10.32
CA GLY A 147 -0.13 -22.37 -10.10
C GLY A 147 1.30 -22.33 -10.62
N THR A 148 1.64 -21.36 -11.48
CA THR A 148 3.00 -21.20 -12.03
C THR A 148 3.73 -19.99 -11.44
N GLY A 149 3.01 -18.89 -11.16
CA GLY A 149 3.60 -17.63 -10.70
C GLY A 149 3.85 -16.65 -11.85
N PRO A 150 4.76 -15.68 -11.68
CA PRO A 150 5.05 -14.69 -12.71
C PRO A 150 5.72 -15.33 -13.93
N VAL A 151 5.21 -15.02 -15.12
CA VAL A 151 5.74 -15.44 -16.42
C VAL A 151 6.04 -14.20 -17.23
N VAL A 152 7.25 -14.13 -17.77
CA VAL A 152 7.71 -13.04 -18.65
C VAL A 152 7.62 -13.53 -20.10
N ALA A 153 6.88 -12.82 -20.94
CA ALA A 153 6.70 -13.18 -22.35
C ALA A 153 8.03 -13.24 -23.10
N ASP A 154 8.85 -12.19 -22.95
CA ASP A 154 10.14 -12.04 -23.62
C ASP A 154 11.26 -11.83 -22.58
N PRO A 155 11.90 -12.92 -22.08
CA PRO A 155 12.95 -12.80 -21.08
C PRO A 155 14.18 -12.04 -21.60
N VAL A 156 14.75 -11.17 -20.77
CA VAL A 156 16.00 -10.43 -21.04
C VAL A 156 17.17 -11.42 -21.10
N ARG A 157 17.91 -11.46 -22.22
CA ARG A 157 19.06 -12.37 -22.43
C ARG A 157 20.33 -11.69 -22.90
N THR A 158 20.22 -10.49 -23.47
CA THR A 158 21.33 -9.74 -24.06
C THR A 158 21.40 -8.33 -23.51
N ALA A 159 22.56 -7.69 -23.64
CA ALA A 159 22.73 -6.28 -23.27
C ALA A 159 21.75 -5.37 -24.05
N GLY A 160 21.52 -5.68 -25.32
CA GLY A 160 20.54 -4.95 -26.14
C GLY A 160 19.11 -5.08 -25.62
N ASP A 161 18.75 -6.17 -24.95
CA ASP A 161 17.42 -6.31 -24.32
C ASP A 161 17.27 -5.37 -23.14
N VAL A 162 18.35 -5.19 -22.36
CA VAL A 162 18.39 -4.24 -21.23
C VAL A 162 18.22 -2.81 -21.73
N GLU A 163 18.90 -2.44 -22.82
CA GLU A 163 18.79 -1.10 -23.43
C GLU A 163 17.38 -0.78 -23.93
N ARG A 164 16.58 -1.81 -24.26
CA ARG A 164 15.20 -1.65 -24.72
C ARG A 164 14.16 -1.71 -23.59
N LEU A 165 14.58 -1.88 -22.33
CA LEU A 165 13.64 -1.92 -21.22
C LEU A 165 12.87 -0.59 -21.11
N PRO A 166 11.54 -0.64 -20.98
CA PRO A 166 10.73 0.56 -20.84
C PRO A 166 11.02 1.25 -19.50
N VAL A 167 10.97 2.58 -19.52
CA VAL A 167 11.08 3.39 -18.30
C VAL A 167 9.68 3.58 -17.72
N LEU A 168 9.48 3.12 -16.49
CA LEU A 168 8.23 3.32 -15.75
C LEU A 168 7.99 4.81 -15.51
N GLN A 169 6.83 5.30 -15.95
CA GLN A 169 6.33 6.65 -15.69
C GLN A 169 5.43 6.67 -14.45
N PRO A 170 5.43 7.76 -13.65
CA PRO A 170 4.61 7.86 -12.44
C PRO A 170 3.12 7.60 -12.66
N GLU A 171 2.56 8.00 -13.80
CA GLU A 171 1.14 7.86 -14.14
C GLU A 171 0.74 6.39 -14.32
N GLN A 172 1.70 5.51 -14.64
CA GLN A 172 1.46 4.08 -14.81
C GLN A 172 1.23 3.36 -13.47
N ILE A 173 1.54 4.00 -12.34
CA ILE A 173 1.31 3.47 -10.99
C ILE A 173 0.26 4.26 -10.20
N THR A 174 -0.49 5.15 -10.84
CA THR A 174 -1.60 5.90 -10.21
C THR A 174 -2.59 5.01 -9.43
N PRO A 175 -2.99 3.81 -9.92
CA PRO A 175 -3.86 2.93 -9.13
C PRO A 175 -3.29 2.54 -7.76
N VAL A 176 -1.95 2.42 -7.65
CA VAL A 176 -1.28 2.13 -6.37
C VAL A 176 -1.35 3.34 -5.44
N THR A 177 -1.12 4.55 -5.96
CA THR A 177 -1.20 5.77 -5.15
C THR A 177 -2.63 6.08 -4.71
N ASP A 178 -3.61 5.78 -5.55
CA ASP A 178 -5.04 5.92 -5.23
C ASP A 178 -5.43 4.94 -4.12
N ALA A 179 -5.01 3.68 -4.23
CA ALA A 179 -5.24 2.67 -3.21
C ALA A 179 -4.62 3.04 -1.86
N ILE A 180 -3.39 3.58 -1.87
CA ILE A 180 -2.74 4.09 -0.67
C ILE A 180 -3.55 5.24 -0.07
N THR A 181 -4.03 6.17 -0.90
CA THR A 181 -4.86 7.30 -0.43
C THR A 181 -6.12 6.81 0.27
N LEU A 182 -6.85 5.85 -0.32
CA LEU A 182 -8.02 5.22 0.29
C LEU A 182 -7.66 4.53 1.62
N LEU A 183 -6.56 3.78 1.63
CA LEU A 183 -6.12 3.07 2.84
C LEU A 183 -5.74 4.01 3.98
N LEU A 184 -5.05 5.10 3.70
CA LEU A 184 -4.65 6.07 4.73
C LEU A 184 -5.86 6.73 5.39
N ALA A 185 -7.00 6.85 4.68
CA ALA A 185 -8.25 7.34 5.25
C ALA A 185 -8.93 6.33 6.19
N GLU A 186 -8.79 5.03 5.92
CA GLU A 186 -9.46 3.95 6.64
C GLU A 186 -8.66 3.37 7.82
N LEU A 187 -7.33 3.46 7.77
CA LEU A 187 -6.45 2.72 8.69
C LEU A 187 -6.36 3.31 10.11
N GLY A 188 -6.87 4.52 10.34
CA GLY A 188 -6.74 5.22 11.63
C GLY A 188 -5.29 5.22 12.12
N ASP A 189 -5.06 4.67 13.31
CA ASP A 189 -3.75 4.59 13.96
C ASP A 189 -2.88 3.41 13.49
N THR A 190 -3.35 2.62 12.52
CA THR A 190 -2.58 1.48 12.00
C THR A 190 -1.60 1.97 10.91
N PRO A 191 -0.28 1.77 11.07
CA PRO A 191 0.70 2.07 10.03
C PRO A 191 0.47 1.25 8.75
N LEU A 192 0.79 1.85 7.61
CA LEU A 192 0.78 1.17 6.31
C LEU A 192 2.22 0.94 5.84
N ILE A 193 2.55 -0.31 5.54
CA ILE A 193 3.80 -0.76 4.94
C ILE A 193 3.61 -0.78 3.42
N GLY A 194 4.33 0.09 2.72
CA GLY A 194 4.58 -0.04 1.27
C GLY A 194 5.75 -0.99 1.01
N PHE A 195 5.81 -1.58 -0.18
CA PHE A 195 6.91 -2.47 -0.56
C PHE A 195 7.15 -2.46 -2.07
N ALA A 196 8.33 -2.93 -2.47
CA ALA A 196 8.72 -3.18 -3.85
C ALA A 196 9.72 -4.34 -3.90
N GLY A 197 9.86 -4.98 -5.06
CA GLY A 197 10.90 -5.98 -5.30
C GLY A 197 12.28 -5.32 -5.39
N ALA A 198 13.31 -6.01 -4.89
CA ALA A 198 14.69 -5.56 -5.04
C ALA A 198 15.20 -5.83 -6.48
N PRO A 199 16.17 -5.06 -6.99
CA PRO A 199 16.63 -5.17 -8.39
C PRO A 199 17.13 -6.54 -8.83
N PHE A 200 17.69 -7.36 -7.93
CA PHE A 200 18.12 -8.72 -8.26
C PHE A 200 16.95 -9.71 -8.34
N THR A 201 15.87 -9.44 -7.60
CA THR A 201 14.69 -10.31 -7.55
C THR A 201 13.76 -10.08 -8.74
N LEU A 202 13.70 -8.83 -9.20
CA LEU A 202 12.97 -8.42 -10.40
C LEU A 202 13.76 -8.81 -11.66
#